data_AF-A0A5N7XYH1-F1
#
_entry.id   AF-A0A5N7XYH1-F1
#
_cell.length_a   1.000
_cell.length_b   1.000
_cell.length_c   1.000
_cell.angle_alpha   90.00
_cell.angle_beta   90.00
_cell.angle_gamma   90.00
#
_symmetry.space_group_name_H-M   'P 1'
#
loop_
_entity.id
_entity.type
_entity.pdbx_description
1 polymer ?
#
loop_
_entity_poly.entity_id
_entity_poly.type
_entity_poly.pdbx_seq_one_letter_code
_entity_poly.pdbx_strand_id
1 'polypeptide(L)' 'IAAAVIALINSVGNLGGFVAPTTFGLLEQQTGSIQGGLYGLAVTSVLAAIAIFFVRTRPKGAPSDDLKAPSALGQTH' A
#
# COMPACT_ATOMS: atom_id res chain seq x y z
N ILE A 1 4.80 12.87 9.62
CA ILE A 1 3.66 12.65 8.70
C ILE A 1 3.82 11.35 7.90
N ALA A 2 4.99 11.09 7.28
CA ALA A 2 5.24 9.86 6.52
C ALA A 2 4.92 8.55 7.28
N ALA A 3 5.36 8.41 8.55
CA ALA A 3 5.10 7.21 9.35
C ALA A 3 3.59 6.93 9.56
N ALA A 4 2.77 7.97 9.77
CA ALA A 4 1.33 7.82 9.93
C ALA A 4 0.64 7.35 8.64
N VAL A 5 1.12 7.84 7.48
CA VAL A 5 0.62 7.40 6.17
C VAL A 5 1.00 5.93 5.91
N ILE A 6 2.22 5.53 6.22
CA ILE A 6 2.67 4.13 6.07
C ILE A 6 1.86 3.20 6.99
N ALA A 7 1.63 3.60 8.25
CA ALA A 7 0.82 2.83 9.18
C ALA A 7 -0.62 2.65 8.68
N LEU A 8 -1.24 3.71 8.15
CA LEU A 8 -2.57 3.66 7.57
C LEU A 8 -2.64 2.69 6.38
N ILE A 9 -1.67 2.75 5.46
CA ILE A 9 -1.60 1.84 4.31
C ILE A 9 -1.51 0.39 4.78
N ASN A 10 -0.68 0.12 5.80
CA ASN A 10 -0.49 -1.23 6.31
C ASN A 10 -1.75 -1.76 7.03
N SER A 11 -2.44 -0.92 7.81
CA SER A 11 -3.73 -1.27 8.41
C SER A 11 -4.82 -1.54 7.38
N VAL A 12 -4.93 -0.70 6.35
CA VAL A 12 -5.90 -0.90 5.25
C VAL A 12 -5.58 -2.15 4.46
N GLY A 13 -4.30 -2.41 4.16
CA GLY A 13 -3.86 -3.62 3.47
C GLY A 13 -4.19 -4.89 4.26
N ASN A 14 -3.96 -4.89 5.57
CA ASN A 14 -4.28 -6.04 6.42
C ASN A 14 -5.79 -6.25 6.55
N LEU A 15 -6.58 -5.16 6.65
CA LEU A 15 -8.05 -5.24 6.64
C LEU A 15 -8.58 -5.79 5.30
N GLY A 16 -8.04 -5.30 4.18
CA GLY A 16 -8.38 -5.80 2.85
C GLY A 16 -8.04 -7.28 2.70
N GLY A 17 -6.87 -7.72 3.18
CA GLY A 17 -6.45 -9.12 3.17
C GLY A 17 -7.35 -10.03 4.02
N PHE A 18 -7.90 -9.52 5.13
CA PHE A 18 -8.85 -10.25 5.97
C PHE A 18 -10.25 -10.34 5.34
N VAL A 19 -10.72 -9.27 4.69
CA VAL A 19 -12.08 -9.19 4.13
C VAL A 19 -12.17 -9.85 2.73
N ALA A 20 -11.08 -9.82 1.96
CA ALA A 20 -11.06 -10.30 0.57
C ALA A 20 -11.52 -11.76 0.40
N PRO A 21 -11.12 -12.75 1.23
CA PRO A 21 -11.56 -14.14 1.06
C PRO A 21 -13.07 -14.31 1.23
N THR A 22 -13.68 -13.58 2.18
CA THR A 22 -15.13 -13.60 2.41
C THR A 22 -15.87 -13.01 1.22
N THR A 23 -15.41 -11.88 0.71
CA THR A 23 -15.99 -11.27 -0.50
C THR A 23 -15.83 -12.18 -1.72
N PHE A 24 -14.65 -12.77 -1.90
CA PHE A 24 -14.38 -13.71 -2.99
C PHE A 24 -15.28 -14.95 -2.91
N GLY A 25 -15.47 -15.51 -1.72
CA GLY A 25 -16.36 -16.65 -1.49
C GLY A 25 -17.82 -16.33 -1.81
N LEU A 26 -18.31 -15.12 -1.47
CA LEU A 26 -19.65 -14.67 -1.86
C LEU A 26 -19.80 -14.49 -3.37
N LEU A 27 -18.77 -13.94 -4.03
CA LEU A 27 -18.75 -13.81 -5.49
C LEU A 27 -18.76 -15.20 -6.15
N GLU A 28 -17.93 -16.13 -5.68
CA GLU A 28 -17.88 -17.49 -6.19
C GLU A 28 -19.20 -18.24 -5.97
N GLN A 29 -19.87 -18.05 -4.84
CA GLN A 29 -21.19 -18.62 -4.57
C GLN A 29 -22.28 -18.08 -5.51
N GLN A 30 -22.22 -16.80 -5.88
CA GLN A 30 -23.19 -16.21 -6.81
C GLN A 30 -22.90 -16.55 -8.28
N THR A 31 -21.63 -16.68 -8.66
CA THR A 31 -21.24 -17.01 -10.04
C THR A 31 -21.10 -18.52 -10.30
N GLY A 32 -21.03 -19.34 -9.25
CA GLY A 32 -20.92 -20.79 -9.31
C GLY A 32 -19.58 -21.33 -9.82
N SER A 33 -18.55 -20.49 -9.95
CA SER A 33 -17.27 -20.85 -10.58
C SER A 33 -16.15 -19.89 -10.20
N ILE A 34 -14.92 -20.44 -10.16
CA ILE A 34 -13.63 -19.73 -9.95
C ILE A 34 -13.45 -18.55 -10.93
N GLN A 35 -14.12 -18.57 -12.08
CA GLN A 35 -14.14 -17.44 -13.01
C GLN A 35 -14.66 -16.14 -12.38
N GLY A 36 -15.67 -16.19 -11.50
CA GLY A 36 -16.19 -14.99 -10.84
C GLY A 36 -15.15 -14.31 -9.95
N GLY A 37 -14.31 -15.12 -9.31
CA GLY A 37 -13.17 -14.64 -8.54
C GLY A 37 -12.09 -13.97 -9.38
N LEU A 38 -11.73 -14.57 -10.52
CA LEU A 38 -10.80 -13.98 -11.48
C LEU A 38 -11.33 -12.66 -12.07
N TYR A 39 -12.63 -12.58 -12.39
CA TYR A 39 -13.26 -11.33 -12.80
C TYR A 39 -13.20 -10.27 -11.68
N GLY A 40 -13.42 -10.66 -10.42
CA GLY A 40 -13.30 -9.76 -9.27
C GLY A 40 -11.89 -9.17 -9.13
N LEU A 41 -10.85 -9.99 -9.27
CA LEU A 41 -9.45 -9.54 -9.26
C LEU A 41 -9.13 -8.62 -10.44
N ALA A 42 -9.60 -8.96 -11.63
CA ALA A 42 -9.40 -8.15 -12.83
C ALA A 42 -10.06 -6.77 -12.71
N VAL A 43 -11.34 -6.72 -12.30
CA VAL A 43 -12.08 -5.47 -12.09
C VAL A 43 -11.41 -4.61 -11.01
N THR A 44 -11.03 -5.21 -9.89
CA THR A 44 -10.37 -4.49 -8.79
C THR A 44 -9.02 -3.91 -9.23
N SER A 45 -8.24 -4.67 -10.00
CA SER A 45 -6.95 -4.20 -10.54
C SER A 45 -7.13 -3.03 -11.51
N VAL A 46 -8.14 -3.08 -12.38
CA VAL A 46 -8.46 -1.99 -13.30
C VAL A 46 -8.90 -0.75 -12.54
N LEU A 47 -9.78 -0.89 -11.53
CA LEU A 47 -10.19 0.23 -10.69
C LEU A 47 -9.02 0.86 -9.93
N ALA A 48 -8.12 0.05 -9.38
CA ALA A 48 -6.90 0.53 -8.72
C ALA A 48 -6.00 1.29 -9.70
N ALA A 49 -5.79 0.76 -10.91
CA ALA A 49 -5.00 1.42 -11.95
C ALA A 49 -5.60 2.78 -12.36
N ILE A 50 -6.92 2.85 -12.54
CA ILE A 50 -7.63 4.10 -12.85
C ILE A 50 -7.47 5.10 -11.70
N ALA A 51 -7.68 4.66 -10.46
CA ALA A 51 -7.53 5.53 -9.28
C ALA A 51 -6.11 6.10 -9.19
N ILE A 52 -5.08 5.26 -9.35
CA ILE A 52 -3.68 5.69 -9.35
C ILE A 52 -3.40 6.65 -10.51
N PHE A 53 -3.95 6.39 -11.69
CA PHE A 53 -3.76 7.24 -12.87
C PHE A 53 -4.27 8.67 -12.64
N PHE A 54 -5.39 8.84 -11.92
CA PHE A 54 -5.92 10.16 -11.55
C PHE A 54 -5.18 10.82 -10.38
N VAL A 55 -4.43 10.06 -9.57
CA VAL A 55 -3.61 10.61 -8.49
C VAL A 55 -2.35 11.24 -9.09
N ARG A 56 -2.32 12.57 -9.18
CA ARG A 56 -1.12 13.32 -9.59
C ARG A 56 -0.05 13.26 -8.49
N THR A 57 0.90 12.34 -8.60
CA THR A 57 2.08 12.31 -7.73
C THR A 57 3.06 13.40 -8.17
N ARG A 58 3.25 14.45 -7.35
CA ARG A 58 4.43 15.30 -7.46
C ARG A 58 5.54 14.62 -6.65
N PRO A 59 6.64 14.15 -7.27
CA PRO A 59 7.77 13.67 -6.49
C PRO A 59 8.30 14.83 -5.66
N LYS A 60 8.08 14.77 -4.34
CA LYS A 60 8.69 15.71 -3.41
C LYS A 60 10.11 15.22 -3.18
N GLY A 61 11.08 16.02 -3.62
CA GLY A 61 12.51 15.72 -3.57
C GLY A 61 12.93 15.13 -2.22
N ALA A 62 13.78 14.11 -2.30
CA ALA A 62 14.32 13.40 -1.15
C ALA A 62 14.90 14.39 -0.11
N PRO A 63 14.66 14.17 1.20
CA PRO A 63 15.41 14.87 2.23
C PRO A 63 16.88 14.46 2.09
N SER A 64 17.72 15.41 1.69
CA SER A 64 19.14 15.37 1.98
C SER A 64 19.29 15.60 3.49
N ASP A 65 19.02 14.57 4.29
CA ASP A 65 19.41 14.58 5.68
C ASP A 65 20.89 14.21 5.74
N ASP A 66 21.68 15.29 5.70
CA ASP A 66 23.04 15.36 6.18
C ASP A 66 23.23 14.42 7.36
N LEU A 67 24.03 13.39 7.12
CA LEU A 67 24.67 12.58 8.13
C LEU A 67 25.62 13.50 8.92
N LYS A 68 25.08 14.40 9.75
CA LYS A 68 25.84 15.09 10.79
C LYS A 68 26.18 14.03 11.83
N ALA A 69 27.20 13.25 11.54
CA ALA A 69 27.94 12.50 12.54
C ALA A 69 28.50 13.54 13.52
N PRO A 70 28.06 13.57 14.80
CA PRO A 70 28.76 14.36 15.78
C PRO A 70 30.16 13.77 15.94
N SER A 71 31.14 14.62 15.63
CA SER A 71 32.57 14.44 15.85
C SER A 71 32.83 14.05 17.31
N ALA A 72 32.92 12.74 17.58
CA ALA A 72 33.31 12.19 18.89
C ALA A 72 34.65 11.42 18.82
N LEU A 73 35.53 11.79 17.88
CA LEU A 73 36.94 11.39 17.85
C LEU A 73 37.81 12.52 18.42
N GLY A 74 37.61 12.87 19.70
CA GLY A 74 38.33 14.01 20.29
C GLY A 74 38.23 14.18 21.79
N GLN A 75 38.05 13.11 22.57
CA GLN A 75 38.28 13.16 24.02
C GLN A 75 39.33 12.14 24.43
N THR A 76 40.56 12.48 24.05
CA THR A 76 41.78 12.12 24.77
C THR A 76 41.98 13.14 25.89
N HIS A 77 41.83 12.71 27.15
CA HIS A 77 42.73 13.11 28.23
C HIS A 77 42.62 12.14 29.42
#